data_AF-A0A5D6Y7B0-F1
#
_entry.id   AF-A0A5D6Y7B0-F1
#
_cell.length_a   1.000
_cell.length_b   1.000
_cell.length_c   1.000
_cell.angle_alpha   90.00
_cell.angle_beta   90.00
_cell.angle_gamma   90.00
#
_symmetry.space_group_name_H-M   'P 1'
#
loop_
_entity.id
_entity.type
_entity.pdbx_description
1 polymer ?
#
loop_
_entity_poly.entity_id
_entity_poly.type
_entity_poly.pdbx_seq_one_letter_code
_entity_poly.pdbx_strand_id
1 'polypeptide(L)'
;MAATACIHGEDLLLVNVYASMERDRRESLFETLSEVIAAHAGPTLASGDFNCTTLPAADRSNDSTASSHFSPALHRTTEACRLEDALLRETMHAEEAGELEVFAGRHCTYHYTSAAGSREASRLDRWYVTAAHEAWVKEVERRVPAQPTDRNAAVVRLVLPKGAVRVRR
;
A
#
# COMPACT_ATOMS: atom_id res chain seq x y z
N MET A 1 12.55 2.41 5.92
CA MET A 1 13.65 3.03 5.15
C MET A 1 13.06 4.15 4.32
N ALA A 2 13.72 5.29 4.19
CA ALA A 2 13.27 6.38 3.33
C ALA A 2 14.43 6.88 2.46
N ALA A 3 14.12 7.30 1.24
CA ALA A 3 15.06 7.89 0.29
C ALA A 3 14.36 9.00 -0.49
N THR A 4 15.13 9.95 -1.01
CA THR A 4 14.62 10.99 -1.90
C THR A 4 15.12 10.75 -3.32
N ALA A 5 14.29 11.03 -4.32
CA ALA A 5 14.65 10.98 -5.73
C ALA A 5 14.07 12.18 -6.45
N CYS A 6 14.77 12.72 -7.45
CA CYS A 6 14.20 13.77 -8.30
C CYS A 6 13.53 13.15 -9.52
N ILE A 7 12.22 13.37 -9.69
CA ILE A 7 11.42 12.92 -10.82
C ILE A 7 10.76 14.17 -11.43
N HIS A 8 11.08 14.49 -12.69
CA HIS A 8 10.55 15.68 -13.38
C HIS A 8 10.81 17.03 -12.68
N GLY A 9 11.86 17.12 -11.87
CA GLY A 9 12.15 18.33 -11.10
C GLY A 9 11.36 18.43 -9.79
N GLU A 10 10.56 17.42 -9.47
CA GLU A 10 9.95 17.26 -8.14
C GLU A 10 10.83 16.33 -7.32
N ASP A 11 11.19 16.76 -6.11
CA ASP A 11 11.84 15.91 -5.13
C ASP A 11 10.78 15.00 -4.52
N LEU A 12 10.78 13.73 -4.93
CA LEU A 12 9.93 12.66 -4.43
C LEU A 12 10.54 12.04 -3.17
N LEU A 13 9.73 11.85 -2.13
CA LEU A 13 10.02 10.98 -1.00
C LEU A 13 9.54 9.55 -1.30
N LEU A 14 10.46 8.60 -1.29
CA LEU A 14 10.18 7.16 -1.36
C LEU A 14 10.36 6.54 0.03
N VAL A 15 9.31 5.94 0.57
CA VAL A 15 9.32 5.24 1.85
C VAL A 15 9.04 3.76 1.63
N ASN A 16 9.90 2.90 2.19
CA ASN A 16 9.65 1.48 2.35
C ASN A 16 9.41 1.15 3.83
N VAL A 17 8.23 0.63 4.12
CA VAL A 17 7.70 0.30 5.44
C VAL A 17 7.81 -1.21 5.66
N TYR A 18 8.27 -1.59 6.83
CA TYR A 18 8.16 -2.96 7.32
C TYR A 18 7.65 -2.86 8.75
N ALA A 19 6.32 -2.87 8.90
CA ALA A 19 5.66 -2.60 10.16
C ALA A 19 5.64 -3.85 11.05
N SER A 20 5.59 -3.66 12.37
CA SER A 20 5.52 -4.78 13.30
C SER A 20 4.17 -5.51 13.24
N MET A 21 4.17 -6.81 13.53
CA MET A 21 2.93 -7.54 13.84
C MET A 21 2.31 -7.05 15.16
N GLU A 22 3.13 -6.58 16.10
CA GLU A 22 2.68 -6.00 17.37
C GLU A 22 1.97 -4.66 17.12
N ARG A 23 0.68 -4.60 17.48
CA ARG A 23 -0.19 -3.46 17.17
C ARG A 23 0.38 -2.14 17.66
N ASP A 24 0.75 -2.04 18.93
CA ASP A 24 1.17 -0.76 19.52
C ASP A 24 2.43 -0.20 18.85
N ARG A 25 3.40 -1.07 18.53
CA ARG A 25 4.61 -0.68 17.80
C ARG A 25 4.30 -0.24 16.37
N ARG A 26 3.37 -0.92 15.70
CA ARG A 26 2.92 -0.56 14.35
C ARG A 26 2.19 0.78 14.34
N GLU A 27 1.26 1.01 15.27
CA GLU A 27 0.53 2.28 15.34
C GLU A 27 1.49 3.45 15.59
N SER A 28 2.43 3.29 16.52
CA SER A 28 3.46 4.32 16.80
C SER A 28 4.35 4.59 15.59
N LEU A 29 4.73 3.56 14.83
CA LEU A 29 5.48 3.72 13.58
C LEU A 29 4.71 4.61 12.58
N PHE A 30 3.40 4.42 12.44
CA PHE A 30 2.60 5.19 11.49
C PHE A 30 2.46 6.66 11.92
N GLU A 31 2.36 6.92 13.22
CA GLU A 31 2.37 8.29 13.75
C GLU A 31 3.69 9.01 13.42
N THR A 32 4.84 8.36 13.68
CA THR A 32 6.15 8.90 13.27
C THR A 32 6.26 9.06 11.75
N LEU A 33 5.73 8.12 10.98
CA LEU A 33 5.74 8.20 9.52
C LEU A 33 4.95 9.42 9.03
N SER A 34 3.82 9.75 9.66
CA SER A 34 3.04 10.94 9.34
C SER A 34 3.85 12.22 9.49
N GLU A 35 4.64 12.34 10.55
CA GLU A 35 5.53 13.49 10.77
C GLU A 35 6.60 13.61 9.69
N VAL A 36 7.23 12.49 9.32
CA VAL A 36 8.26 12.44 8.27
C VAL A 36 7.69 12.87 6.92
N ILE A 37 6.51 12.36 6.56
CA ILE A 37 5.85 12.70 5.30
C ILE A 37 5.38 14.16 5.31
N ALA A 38 4.80 14.63 6.41
CA ALA A 38 4.34 16.02 6.53
C ALA A 38 5.48 17.04 6.46
N ALA A 39 6.70 16.66 6.88
CA ALA A 39 7.89 17.50 6.74
C ALA A 39 8.42 17.58 5.30
N HIS A 40 7.95 16.72 4.39
CA HIS A 40 8.36 16.71 3.00
C HIS A 40 7.35 17.48 2.13
N ALA A 41 7.84 18.48 1.38
CA ALA A 41 6.98 19.34 0.57
C ALA A 41 6.57 18.73 -0.79
N GLY A 42 7.28 17.70 -1.26
CA GLY A 42 7.09 17.09 -2.56
C GLY A 42 6.15 15.87 -2.54
N PRO A 43 6.00 15.18 -3.68
CA PRO A 43 5.25 13.94 -3.74
C PRO A 43 5.85 12.88 -2.83
N THR A 44 5.00 11.98 -2.34
CA THR A 44 5.40 10.81 -1.56
C THR A 44 4.87 9.54 -2.20
N LEU A 45 5.74 8.53 -2.27
CA LEU A 45 5.39 7.14 -2.53
C LEU A 45 5.79 6.31 -1.31
N ALA A 46 4.82 5.67 -0.66
CA ALA A 46 5.07 4.77 0.45
C ALA A 46 4.66 3.34 0.08
N SER A 47 5.52 2.37 0.35
CA SER A 47 5.27 0.96 0.07
C SER A 47 5.80 0.07 1.16
N GLY A 48 5.57 -1.23 1.03
CA GLY A 48 6.09 -2.28 1.89
C GLY A 48 4.99 -2.98 2.66
N ASP A 49 5.40 -3.73 3.67
CA ASP A 49 4.51 -4.51 4.53
C ASP A 49 3.98 -3.66 5.67
N PHE A 50 2.69 -3.32 5.60
CA PHE A 50 2.04 -2.55 6.65
C PHE A 50 1.53 -3.42 7.79
N ASN A 51 1.50 -4.76 7.66
CA ASN A 51 1.00 -5.70 8.67
C ASN A 51 -0.39 -5.36 9.25
N CYS A 52 -1.22 -4.66 8.46
CA CYS A 52 -2.58 -4.29 8.82
C CYS A 52 -3.48 -4.21 7.59
N THR A 53 -4.79 -4.15 7.83
CA THR A 53 -5.82 -3.90 6.82
C THR A 53 -6.34 -2.47 6.91
N THR A 54 -6.92 -1.95 5.84
CA THR A 54 -7.63 -0.66 5.83
C THR A 54 -9.06 -0.80 5.35
N LEU A 55 -9.32 -1.72 4.43
CA LEU A 55 -10.62 -2.10 3.90
C LEU A 55 -10.79 -3.60 4.12
N PRO A 56 -11.25 -4.04 5.31
CA PRO A 56 -11.31 -5.47 5.65
C PRO A 56 -11.96 -6.36 4.58
N ALA A 57 -12.99 -5.86 3.90
CA ALA A 57 -13.71 -6.60 2.87
C ALA A 57 -12.90 -6.83 1.58
N ALA A 58 -11.99 -5.93 1.24
CA ALA A 58 -11.12 -6.07 0.06
C ALA A 58 -9.74 -6.66 0.43
N ASP A 59 -9.34 -6.51 1.69
CA ASP A 59 -8.00 -6.84 2.16
C ASP A 59 -7.90 -8.24 2.76
N ARG A 60 -9.01 -8.96 2.96
CA ARG A 60 -9.01 -10.31 3.54
C ARG A 60 -9.98 -11.23 2.80
N SER A 61 -9.53 -12.46 2.53
CA SER A 61 -10.42 -13.52 2.03
C SER A 61 -11.30 -14.11 3.13
N ASN A 62 -10.80 -14.18 4.36
CA ASN A 62 -11.55 -14.66 5.53
C ASN A 62 -12.00 -13.51 6.39
N ASP A 63 -13.26 -13.58 6.81
CA ASP A 63 -13.88 -12.64 7.73
C ASP A 63 -13.65 -11.20 7.27
N SER A 64 -14.22 -10.89 6.10
CA SER A 64 -14.27 -9.57 5.47
C SER A 64 -14.83 -8.46 6.38
N THR A 65 -15.41 -8.85 7.52
CA THR A 65 -15.99 -7.95 8.53
C THR A 65 -15.09 -7.72 9.74
N ALA A 66 -14.07 -8.55 9.96
CA ALA A 66 -13.20 -8.44 11.13
C ALA A 66 -12.21 -7.27 11.00
N SER A 67 -12.46 -6.23 11.79
CA SER A 67 -11.61 -5.05 11.96
C SER A 67 -10.40 -5.28 12.89
N SER A 68 -10.14 -6.51 13.34
CA SER A 68 -9.06 -6.79 14.31
C SER A 68 -7.65 -6.44 13.80
N HIS A 69 -7.46 -6.44 12.47
CA HIS A 69 -6.23 -6.03 11.80
C HIS A 69 -6.28 -4.60 11.25
N PHE A 70 -7.38 -3.87 11.43
CA PHE A 70 -7.49 -2.48 11.00
C PHE A 70 -6.53 -1.59 11.80
N SER A 71 -5.86 -0.65 11.12
CA SER A 71 -4.98 0.33 11.76
C SER A 71 -5.57 1.75 11.69
N PRO A 72 -6.07 2.28 12.83
CA PRO A 72 -6.51 3.66 12.91
C PRO A 72 -5.39 4.68 12.65
N ALA A 73 -4.15 4.43 13.11
CA ALA A 73 -3.04 5.34 12.89
C ALA A 73 -2.64 5.40 11.41
N LEU A 74 -2.63 4.26 10.69
CA LEU A 74 -2.39 4.28 9.25
C LEU A 74 -3.47 5.08 8.53
N HIS A 75 -4.74 4.86 8.89
CA HIS A 75 -5.85 5.61 8.29
C HIS A 75 -5.69 7.12 8.50
N ARG A 76 -5.46 7.57 9.74
CA ARG A 76 -5.19 8.99 10.04
C ARG A 76 -3.97 9.52 9.28
N THR A 77 -2.91 8.72 9.18
CA THR A 77 -1.68 9.09 8.44
C THR A 77 -2.00 9.31 6.97
N THR A 78 -2.74 8.39 6.33
CA THR A 78 -3.11 8.52 4.93
C THR A 78 -4.01 9.73 4.68
N GLU A 79 -4.96 10.02 5.58
CA GLU A 79 -5.79 11.22 5.46
C GLU A 79 -4.99 12.51 5.65
N ALA A 80 -4.21 12.61 6.74
CA ALA A 80 -3.43 13.79 7.09
C ALA A 80 -2.38 14.14 6.02
N CYS A 81 -1.72 13.11 5.47
CA CYS A 81 -0.70 13.27 4.44
C CYS A 81 -1.27 13.23 3.01
N ARG A 82 -2.59 13.15 2.86
CA ARG A 82 -3.29 13.03 1.56
C ARG A 82 -2.70 11.93 0.68
N LEU A 83 -2.45 10.77 1.28
CA LEU A 83 -2.02 9.57 0.58
C LEU A 83 -3.23 8.72 0.22
N GLU A 84 -3.26 8.27 -1.03
CA GLU A 84 -4.26 7.33 -1.53
C GLU A 84 -3.63 5.96 -1.76
N ASP A 85 -4.40 4.92 -1.49
CA ASP A 85 -4.03 3.57 -1.90
C ASP A 85 -3.99 3.54 -3.42
N ALA A 86 -2.88 3.08 -4.00
CA ALA A 86 -2.69 3.03 -5.45
C ALA A 86 -3.72 2.14 -6.18
N LEU A 87 -4.46 1.30 -5.44
CA LEU A 87 -5.55 0.47 -5.93
C LEU A 87 -6.94 0.98 -5.53
N LEU A 88 -7.06 2.16 -4.90
CA LEU A 88 -8.32 2.67 -4.34
C LEU A 88 -9.46 2.64 -5.36
N ARG A 89 -9.23 3.09 -6.59
CA ARG A 89 -10.25 3.07 -7.66
C ARG A 89 -10.70 1.67 -8.01
N GLU A 90 -9.78 0.72 -8.15
CA GLU A 90 -10.13 -0.67 -8.46
C GLU A 90 -10.93 -1.30 -7.32
N THR A 91 -10.58 -1.01 -6.07
CA THR A 91 -11.35 -1.47 -4.91
C THR A 91 -12.72 -0.82 -4.82
N MET A 92 -12.84 0.48 -5.11
CA MET A 92 -14.13 1.19 -5.10
C MET A 92 -15.10 0.68 -6.18
N HIS A 93 -14.59 0.15 -7.28
CA HIS A 93 -15.41 -0.44 -8.35
C HIS A 93 -15.82 -1.88 -8.08
N ALA A 94 -15.24 -2.54 -7.07
CA ALA A 94 -15.64 -3.87 -6.64
C ALA A 94 -16.77 -3.74 -5.60
N GLU A 95 -18.01 -3.64 -6.08
CA GLU A 95 -19.21 -3.46 -5.25
C GLU A 95 -19.81 -4.81 -4.83
N GLU A 96 -19.61 -5.86 -5.64
CA GLU A 96 -20.15 -7.19 -5.37
C GLU A 96 -19.12 -8.14 -4.74
N ALA A 97 -19.61 -9.12 -3.96
CA ALA A 97 -18.75 -10.09 -3.28
C ALA A 97 -17.82 -10.88 -4.23
N GLY A 98 -18.30 -11.21 -5.43
CA GLY A 98 -17.48 -11.89 -6.45
C GLY A 98 -16.37 -10.99 -7.02
N GLU A 99 -16.60 -9.70 -7.12
CA GLU A 99 -15.59 -8.73 -7.60
C GLU A 99 -14.50 -8.52 -6.54
N LEU A 100 -14.88 -8.47 -5.26
CA LEU A 100 -13.94 -8.42 -4.15
C LEU A 100 -13.09 -9.69 -4.05
N GLU A 101 -13.64 -10.87 -4.36
CA GLU A 101 -12.86 -12.11 -4.42
C GLU A 101 -11.84 -12.07 -5.56
N VAL A 102 -12.24 -11.60 -6.75
CA VAL A 102 -11.32 -11.39 -7.89
C VAL A 102 -10.22 -10.38 -7.54
N PHE A 103 -10.60 -9.27 -6.90
CA PHE A 103 -9.65 -8.26 -6.41
C PHE A 103 -8.65 -8.88 -5.44
N ALA A 104 -9.12 -9.63 -4.44
CA ALA A 104 -8.28 -10.30 -3.46
C ALA A 104 -7.33 -11.32 -4.13
N GLY A 105 -7.82 -12.11 -5.09
CA GLY A 105 -6.99 -13.06 -5.84
C GLY A 105 -5.87 -12.40 -6.66
N ARG A 106 -6.11 -11.16 -7.12
CA ARG A 106 -5.11 -10.37 -7.87
C ARG A 106 -4.12 -9.68 -6.95
N HIS A 107 -4.58 -9.15 -5.81
CA HIS A 107 -3.82 -8.15 -5.04
C HIS A 107 -3.44 -8.55 -3.62
N CYS A 108 -4.00 -9.62 -3.04
CA CYS A 108 -3.55 -10.11 -1.73
C CYS A 108 -2.12 -10.63 -1.81
N THR A 109 -1.28 -10.15 -0.90
CA THR A 109 0.16 -10.36 -0.93
C THR A 109 0.59 -11.42 0.07
N TYR A 110 -0.09 -11.57 1.20
CA TYR A 110 0.19 -12.60 2.19
C TYR A 110 -0.78 -13.78 2.08
N HIS A 111 -0.28 -15.02 2.13
CA HIS A 111 -1.12 -16.23 2.13
C HIS A 111 -0.77 -17.14 3.30
N TYR A 112 -1.79 -17.67 3.97
CA TYR A 112 -1.64 -18.50 5.16
C TYR A 112 -2.72 -19.56 5.26
N THR A 113 -2.53 -20.52 6.16
CA THR A 113 -3.55 -21.48 6.54
C THR A 113 -4.13 -21.05 7.88
N SER A 114 -5.46 -20.87 7.94
CA SER A 114 -6.15 -20.51 9.18
C SER A 114 -6.15 -21.68 10.17
N ALA A 115 -6.49 -21.42 11.43
CA ALA A 115 -6.63 -22.48 12.44
C ALA A 115 -7.67 -23.56 12.05
N ALA A 116 -8.63 -23.21 11.20
CA ALA A 116 -9.62 -24.14 10.65
C ALA A 116 -9.07 -24.98 9.48
N GLY A 117 -7.83 -24.78 9.05
CA GLY A 117 -7.21 -25.49 7.92
C GLY A 117 -7.52 -24.88 6.54
N SER A 118 -8.34 -23.84 6.47
CA SER A 118 -8.66 -23.14 5.22
C SER A 118 -7.49 -22.29 4.74
N ARG A 119 -7.29 -22.23 3.42
CA ARG A 119 -6.27 -21.37 2.81
C ARG A 119 -6.83 -19.95 2.67
N GLU A 120 -6.14 -19.00 3.26
CA GLU A 120 -6.54 -17.60 3.31
C GLU A 120 -5.49 -16.68 2.72
N ALA A 121 -5.91 -15.46 2.43
CA ALA A 121 -5.09 -14.40 1.88
C ALA A 121 -5.38 -13.06 2.56
N SER A 122 -4.36 -12.20 2.61
CA SER A 122 -4.51 -10.82 3.06
C SER A 122 -3.63 -9.87 2.26
N ARG A 123 -4.15 -8.66 2.01
CA ARG A 123 -3.42 -7.58 1.34
C ARG A 123 -2.71 -6.73 2.39
N LEU A 124 -1.45 -7.06 2.67
CA LEU A 124 -0.64 -6.42 3.70
C LEU A 124 0.46 -5.54 3.10
N ASP A 125 1.00 -5.95 1.96
CA ASP A 125 1.93 -5.18 1.15
C ASP A 125 1.19 -4.26 0.17
N ARG A 126 1.50 -2.96 0.17
CA ARG A 126 0.73 -1.93 -0.55
C ARG A 126 1.60 -0.86 -1.18
N TRP A 127 0.97 -0.02 -1.99
CA TRP A 127 1.51 1.27 -2.43
C TRP A 127 0.52 2.36 -2.07
N TYR A 128 1.03 3.42 -1.44
CA TYR A 128 0.37 4.68 -1.22
C TYR A 128 1.08 5.76 -2.01
N VAL A 129 0.31 6.67 -2.60
CA VAL A 129 0.81 7.80 -3.40
C VAL A 129 0.13 9.08 -2.93
N THR A 130 0.84 10.21 -2.92
CA THR A 130 0.20 11.51 -2.75
C THR A 130 -0.93 11.66 -3.78
N ALA A 131 -2.15 11.97 -3.32
CA ALA A 131 -3.36 11.99 -4.15
C ALA A 131 -3.21 12.85 -5.43
N ALA A 132 -2.54 14.00 -5.32
CA ALA A 132 -2.27 14.88 -6.46
C ALA A 132 -1.42 14.22 -7.58
N HIS A 133 -0.76 13.12 -7.27
CA HIS A 133 0.14 12.36 -8.13
C HIS A 133 -0.36 10.94 -8.42
N GLU A 134 -1.62 10.63 -8.12
CA GLU A 134 -2.24 9.34 -8.41
C GLU A 134 -2.07 8.93 -9.89
N ALA A 135 -2.15 9.90 -10.80
CA ALA A 135 -1.97 9.69 -12.24
C ALA A 135 -0.56 9.21 -12.63
N TRP A 136 0.42 9.24 -11.72
CA TRP A 136 1.73 8.62 -11.93
C TRP A 136 1.66 7.10 -11.84
N VAL A 137 0.67 6.54 -11.13
CA VAL A 137 0.50 5.09 -11.03
C VAL A 137 -0.17 4.60 -12.31
N LYS A 138 0.56 3.80 -13.09
CA LYS A 138 0.01 3.13 -14.28
C LYS A 138 -0.64 1.80 -13.91
N GLU A 139 0.05 1.04 -13.06
CA GLU A 139 -0.29 -0.34 -12.77
C GLU A 139 0.32 -0.73 -11.42
N VAL A 140 -0.42 -1.54 -10.65
CA VAL A 140 0.08 -2.27 -9.51
C VAL A 140 -0.15 -3.75 -9.79
N GLU A 141 0.93 -4.53 -9.78
CA GLU A 141 0.90 -5.97 -10.02
C GLU A 141 1.37 -6.73 -8.78
N ARG A 142 0.69 -7.84 -8.45
CA ARG A 142 1.22 -8.82 -7.52
C ARG A 142 2.21 -9.73 -8.24
N ARG A 143 3.42 -9.87 -7.71
CA ARG A 143 4.46 -10.75 -8.25
C ARG A 143 4.88 -11.79 -7.23
N VAL A 144 4.84 -13.07 -7.63
CA VAL A 144 5.39 -14.17 -6.85
C VAL A 144 6.93 -14.08 -6.88
N PRO A 145 7.62 -13.99 -5.72
CA PRO A 145 9.07 -13.91 -5.68
C PRO A 145 9.71 -15.24 -6.10
N ALA A 146 10.93 -15.17 -6.62
CA ALA A 146 11.69 -16.37 -6.98
C ALA A 146 12.16 -17.16 -5.75
N GLN A 147 12.34 -16.49 -4.61
CA GLN A 147 12.71 -17.12 -3.35
C GLN A 147 11.44 -17.54 -2.59
N PRO A 148 11.48 -18.67 -1.85
CA PRO A 148 10.37 -19.08 -1.00
C PRO A 148 10.07 -18.04 0.07
N THR A 149 8.83 -17.55 0.08
CA THR A 149 8.29 -16.64 1.09
C THR A 149 6.78 -16.82 1.15
N ASP A 150 6.19 -16.48 2.29
CA ASP A 150 4.75 -16.41 2.49
C ASP A 150 4.12 -15.15 1.87
N ARG A 151 4.95 -14.27 1.30
CA ARG A 151 4.54 -13.00 0.69
C ARG A 151 4.85 -12.89 -0.79
N ASN A 152 3.88 -12.36 -1.52
CA ASN A 152 4.06 -11.84 -2.86
C ASN A 152 4.42 -10.35 -2.81
N ALA A 153 5.23 -9.89 -3.77
CA ALA A 153 5.57 -8.49 -3.90
C ALA A 153 4.40 -7.70 -4.52
N ALA A 154 4.08 -6.53 -3.97
CA ALA A 154 3.30 -5.51 -4.66
C ALA A 154 4.26 -4.64 -5.48
N VAL A 155 4.18 -4.70 -6.80
CA VAL A 155 5.06 -3.97 -7.72
C VAL A 155 4.26 -2.85 -8.36
N VAL A 156 4.69 -1.60 -8.17
CA VAL A 156 4.12 -0.45 -8.89
C VAL A 156 4.90 -0.15 -10.15
N ARG A 157 4.19 0.17 -11.23
CA ARG A 157 4.75 0.77 -12.43
C ARG A 157 4.30 2.22 -12.50
N LEU A 158 5.27 3.11 -12.52
CA LEU A 158 5.05 4.53 -12.65
C LEU A 158 5.09 4.94 -14.12
N VAL A 159 4.21 5.87 -14.49
CA VAL A 159 4.31 6.64 -15.72
C VAL A 159 4.68 8.06 -15.39
N LEU A 160 5.57 8.59 -16.21
CA LEU A 160 5.94 9.99 -16.16
C LEU A 160 4.73 10.85 -16.55
N PRO A 161 4.38 11.89 -15.77
CA PRO A 161 3.37 12.85 -16.19
C PRO A 161 3.80 13.47 -17.53
N LYS A 162 2.85 13.73 -18.44
CA LYS A 162 3.16 14.34 -19.74
C LYS A 162 3.80 15.73 -19.54
N GLY A 163 5.11 15.82 -19.75
CA GLY A 163 5.90 17.05 -19.62
C GLY A 163 7.36 16.83 -19.99
N ALA A 164 8.04 17.88 -20.49
CA ALA A 164 9.40 17.78 -21.01
C ALA A 164 10.40 17.33 -19.93
N VAL A 165 11.10 16.22 -20.18
CA VAL A 165 12.23 15.76 -19.37
C VAL A 165 13.39 16.74 -19.57
N ARG A 166 13.77 17.48 -18.52
CA ARG A 166 15.09 18.15 -18.46
C ARG A 166 16.01 17.31 -17.60
N VAL A 167 16.91 16.57 -18.24
CA VAL A 167 18.06 15.96 -17.56
C VAL A 167 19.09 17.07 -17.32
N ARG A 168 19.36 17.43 -16.07
CA ARG A 168 20.56 18.19 -15.72
C ARG A 168 21.75 17.22 -15.68
N ARG A 169 22.78 17.51 -16.46
CA ARG A 169 24.13 16.94 -16.30
C ARG A 169 24.88 17.74 -15.23
#